data_AF-A0A067D1Q1-F1
#
_entry.id   AF-A0A067D1Q1-F1
#
_cell.length_a   1.000
_cell.length_b   1.000
_cell.length_c   1.000
_cell.angle_alpha   90.00
_cell.angle_beta   90.00
_cell.angle_gamma   90.00
#
_symmetry.space_group_name_H-M   'P 1'
#
loop_
_entity.id
_entity.type
_entity.pdbx_description
1 polymer ?
#
loop_
_entity_poly.entity_id
_entity_poly.type
_entity_poly.pdbx_seq_one_letter_code
_entity_poly.pdbx_strand_id
1 'polypeptide(L)'
;MKTSLLIIFFFLALTLSPSFGLPSNAGGSRKGNHHLKLQLPAGVVGPESLAFDCNGKGPYAGVSDGRILKWQDSKLGWTEFASTTPFR
;
A
#
# COMPACT_ATOMS: atom_id res chain seq x y z
N MET A 1 -23.77 2.58 -45.69
CA MET A 1 -24.49 3.23 -44.57
C MET A 1 -24.42 2.41 -43.29
N LYS A 2 -24.73 1.10 -43.32
CA LYS A 2 -24.81 0.22 -42.14
C LYS A 2 -23.49 0.06 -41.36
N THR A 3 -22.36 -0.06 -42.06
CA THR A 3 -21.02 -0.23 -41.45
C THR A 3 -20.49 1.05 -40.80
N SER A 4 -20.74 2.21 -41.43
CA SER A 4 -20.35 3.51 -40.88
C SER A 4 -21.07 3.80 -39.55
N LEU A 5 -22.35 3.42 -39.44
CA LEU A 5 -23.12 3.59 -38.22
C LEU A 5 -22.57 2.76 -37.03
N LEU A 6 -22.10 1.54 -37.30
CA LEU A 6 -21.49 0.67 -36.28
C LEU A 6 -20.16 1.23 -35.76
N ILE A 7 -19.35 1.83 -36.64
CA ILE A 7 -18.09 2.46 -36.27
C ILE A 7 -18.34 3.67 -35.36
N ILE A 8 -19.31 4.52 -35.71
CA ILE A 8 -19.67 5.70 -34.91
C ILE A 8 -20.17 5.29 -33.52
N PHE A 9 -21.00 4.24 -33.42
CA PHE A 9 -21.50 3.76 -32.14
C PHE A 9 -20.39 3.21 -31.24
N PHE A 10 -19.40 2.50 -31.82
CA PHE A 10 -18.24 2.00 -31.09
C PHE A 10 -17.38 3.12 -30.49
N PHE A 11 -17.10 4.18 -31.26
CA PHE A 11 -16.37 5.34 -30.75
C PHE A 11 -17.17 6.14 -29.72
N LEU A 12 -18.48 6.30 -29.93
CA LEU A 12 -19.36 6.98 -28.97
C LEU A 12 -19.39 6.23 -27.63
N ALA A 13 -19.48 4.89 -27.66
CA ALA A 13 -19.42 4.05 -26.47
C ALA A 13 -18.06 4.12 -25.74
N LEU A 14 -16.96 4.30 -26.50
CA LEU A 14 -15.63 4.48 -25.92
C LEU A 14 -15.53 5.80 -25.12
N THR A 15 -16.14 6.87 -25.63
CA THR A 15 -16.13 8.20 -24.97
C THR A 15 -17.06 8.29 -23.76
N LEU A 16 -18.09 7.43 -23.67
CA LEU A 16 -19.05 7.44 -22.57
C LEU A 16 -18.64 6.61 -21.36
N SER A 17 -17.46 5.99 -21.38
CA SER A 17 -16.97 5.21 -20.24
C SER A 17 -16.48 6.15 -19.11
N PRO A 18 -17.09 6.13 -17.91
CA PRO A 18 -16.82 7.11 -16.87
C PRO A 18 -15.52 6.88 -16.08
N SER A 19 -14.57 6.08 -16.61
CA SER A 19 -13.55 5.46 -15.76
C SER A 19 -12.09 5.70 -16.14
N PHE A 20 -11.78 6.58 -17.08
CA PHE A 20 -10.39 7.05 -17.25
C PHE A 20 -10.12 8.33 -16.46
N GLY A 21 -10.51 8.31 -15.18
CA GLY A 21 -9.91 9.20 -14.21
C GLY A 21 -8.50 8.72 -13.93
N LEU A 22 -7.49 9.40 -14.46
CA LEU A 22 -6.18 9.40 -13.83
C LEU A 22 -6.41 9.68 -12.33
N PRO A 23 -5.77 8.96 -11.39
CA PRO A 23 -5.71 9.44 -10.02
C PRO A 23 -4.97 10.77 -10.08
N SER A 24 -5.72 11.86 -10.20
CA SER A 24 -5.20 13.18 -9.90
C SER A 24 -4.82 13.09 -8.43
N ASN A 25 -3.53 12.99 -8.19
CA ASN A 25 -2.95 13.23 -6.89
C ASN A 25 -3.09 14.74 -6.68
N ALA A 26 -4.34 15.20 -6.57
CA ALA A 26 -4.68 16.54 -6.18
C ALA A 26 -4.10 16.65 -4.77
N GLY A 27 -2.97 17.34 -4.69
CA GLY A 27 -2.32 17.76 -3.46
C GLY A 27 -3.23 18.72 -2.70
N GLY A 28 -4.40 18.24 -2.29
CA GLY A 28 -5.09 18.74 -1.14
C GLY A 28 -4.20 18.37 0.03
N SER A 29 -3.32 19.30 0.42
CA SER A 29 -2.64 19.30 1.70
C SER A 29 -3.70 19.34 2.80
N ARG A 30 -4.31 18.18 3.06
CA ARG A 30 -5.19 17.96 4.20
C ARG A 30 -4.31 18.21 5.41
N LYS A 31 -4.52 19.32 6.09
CA LYS A 31 -3.89 19.65 7.37
C LYS A 31 -4.53 18.76 8.46
N GLY A 32 -4.32 17.46 8.34
CA GLY A 32 -4.71 16.44 9.31
C GLY A 32 -3.48 16.08 10.13
N ASN A 33 -3.68 15.78 11.41
CA ASN A 33 -2.64 15.18 12.23
C ASN A 33 -2.42 13.74 11.72
N HIS A 34 -1.68 13.59 10.62
CA HIS A 34 -1.47 12.31 9.91
C HIS A 34 -0.46 11.41 10.64
N HIS A 35 -0.60 11.30 11.95
CA HIS A 35 0.20 10.38 12.74
C HIS A 35 -0.51 9.02 12.78
N LEU A 36 -0.07 8.11 11.92
CA LEU A 36 -0.45 6.71 11.98
C LEU A 36 0.33 6.04 13.12
N LYS A 37 -0.38 5.49 14.11
CA LYS A 37 0.21 4.68 15.18
C LYS A 37 -0.05 3.20 14.90
N LEU A 38 1.02 2.44 14.68
CA LEU A 38 0.98 0.99 14.52
C LEU A 38 1.58 0.37 15.78
N GLN A 39 0.76 -0.25 16.62
CA GLN A 39 1.23 -0.89 17.84
C GLN A 39 1.88 -2.23 17.52
N LEU A 40 3.06 -2.50 18.07
CA LEU A 40 3.71 -3.81 17.96
C LEU A 40 2.92 -4.88 18.73
N PRO A 41 3.04 -6.16 18.35
CA PRO A 41 2.44 -7.25 19.10
C PRO A 41 2.93 -7.28 20.56
N ALA A 42 2.08 -7.79 21.46
CA ALA A 42 2.45 -7.97 22.86
C ALA A 42 3.68 -8.89 22.99
N GLY A 43 4.56 -8.57 23.94
CA GLY A 43 5.80 -9.33 24.19
C GLY A 43 6.96 -8.99 23.25
N VAL A 44 6.75 -8.09 22.28
CA VAL A 44 7.81 -7.56 21.42
C VAL A 44 8.37 -6.28 22.03
N VAL A 45 9.70 -6.19 22.12
CA VAL A 45 10.39 -5.00 22.62
C VAL A 45 10.89 -4.18 21.44
N GLY A 46 10.36 -2.96 21.35
CA GLY A 46 10.79 -1.88 20.45
C GLY A 46 10.72 -2.19 18.95
N PRO A 47 10.56 -1.16 18.09
CA PRO A 47 11.19 -1.17 16.80
C PRO A 47 12.60 -0.57 16.95
N GLU A 48 13.63 -1.38 16.75
CA GLU A 48 15.04 -0.91 16.73
C GLU A 48 15.40 -0.26 15.39
N SER A 49 14.66 -0.61 14.33
CA SER A 49 14.83 -0.05 12.99
C SER A 49 13.51 -0.08 12.22
N LEU A 50 13.41 0.78 11.20
CA LEU A 50 12.27 0.84 10.27
C LEU A 50 12.76 0.93 8.83
N ALA A 51 12.06 0.24 7.93
CA ALA A 51 12.32 0.29 6.49
C ALA A 51 11.03 0.31 5.68
N PHE A 52 11.12 0.86 4.47
CA PHE A 52 10.02 0.96 3.51
C PHE A 52 10.50 0.44 2.17
N ASP A 53 9.67 -0.33 1.49
CA ASP A 53 9.99 -0.78 0.13
C ASP A 53 9.47 0.20 -0.93
N CYS A 54 9.99 0.10 -2.15
CA CYS A 54 9.57 0.94 -3.27
C CYS A 54 8.17 0.60 -3.80
N ASN A 55 7.61 -0.55 -3.40
CA ASN A 55 6.29 -1.01 -3.81
C ASN A 55 5.18 -0.51 -2.87
N GLY A 56 5.53 0.26 -1.82
CA GLY A 56 4.59 0.73 -0.81
C GLY A 56 4.07 -0.38 0.12
N LYS A 57 4.76 -1.52 0.21
CA LYS A 57 4.46 -2.56 1.19
C LYS A 57 5.14 -2.24 2.52
N GLY A 58 4.59 -2.79 3.60
CA GLY A 58 5.08 -2.51 4.94
C GLY A 58 4.38 -1.29 5.57
N PRO A 59 5.00 -0.62 6.55
CA PRO A 59 6.41 -0.62 6.94
C PRO A 59 6.96 -1.96 7.47
N TYR A 60 8.29 -2.06 7.50
CA TYR A 60 9.04 -3.16 8.12
C TYR A 60 9.72 -2.66 9.40
N ALA A 61 9.64 -3.42 10.48
CA ALA A 61 10.25 -3.09 11.77
C ALA A 61 11.17 -4.22 12.22
N GLY A 62 12.44 -3.90 12.48
CA GLY A 62 13.34 -4.79 13.22
C GLY A 62 13.05 -4.69 14.72
N VAL A 63 12.97 -5.82 15.40
CA VAL A 63 12.63 -5.89 16.83
C VAL A 63 13.76 -6.58 17.61
N SER A 64 13.85 -6.32 18.92
CA SER A 64 15.01 -6.74 19.74
C SER A 64 15.28 -8.25 19.80
N ASP A 65 14.31 -9.09 19.44
CA ASP A 65 14.48 -10.54 19.39
C ASP A 65 15.12 -11.04 18.08
N GLY A 66 15.54 -10.13 17.20
CA GLY A 66 16.18 -10.45 15.92
C GLY A 66 15.20 -10.70 14.78
N ARG A 67 13.89 -10.60 15.01
CA ARG A 67 12.89 -10.69 13.96
C ARG A 67 12.72 -9.38 13.20
N ILE A 68 12.26 -9.50 11.97
CA ILE A 68 11.78 -8.42 11.12
C ILE A 68 10.28 -8.64 10.93
N LEU A 69 9.48 -7.71 11.43
CA LEU A 69 8.03 -7.72 11.27
C LEU A 69 7.65 -6.83 10.09
N LYS A 70 6.62 -7.22 9.35
CA LYS A 70 6.03 -6.43 8.27
C LYS A 70 4.59 -6.07 8.64
N TRP A 71 4.24 -4.81 8.55
CA TRP A 71 2.84 -4.36 8.60
C TRP A 71 2.16 -4.67 7.27
N GLN A 72 1.05 -5.41 7.33
CA GLN A 72 0.28 -5.79 6.13
C GLN A 72 -0.91 -4.85 5.94
N ASP A 73 -1.86 -4.87 6.86
CA ASP A 73 -3.04 -4.01 6.89
C ASP A 73 -3.69 -4.08 8.28
N SER A 74 -4.81 -3.37 8.51
CA SER A 74 -5.49 -3.36 9.80
C SER A 74 -6.14 -4.69 10.19
N LYS A 75 -6.33 -5.64 9.25
CA LYS A 75 -6.94 -6.95 9.51
C LYS A 75 -5.88 -7.97 9.92
N LEU A 76 -4.73 -7.97 9.25
CA LEU A 76 -3.62 -8.88 9.51
C LEU A 76 -2.63 -8.34 10.54
N GLY A 77 -2.47 -7.01 10.61
CA GLY A 77 -1.54 -6.35 11.49
C GLY A 77 -0.07 -6.64 11.14
N TRP A 78 0.74 -6.85 12.16
CA TRP A 78 2.15 -7.22 12.04
C TRP A 78 2.31 -8.72 11.84
N THR A 79 3.05 -9.11 10.81
CA THR A 79 3.42 -10.51 10.52
C THR A 79 4.93 -10.66 10.47
N GLU A 80 5.45 -11.81 10.91
CA GLU A 80 6.87 -12.11 10.76
C GLU A 80 7.25 -12.21 9.28
N PHE A 81 8.27 -11.45 8.89
CA PHE A 81 8.80 -11.42 7.52
C PHE A 81 10.11 -12.18 7.40
N ALA A 82 10.99 -12.01 8.38
CA ALA A 82 12.28 -12.70 8.46
C ALA A 82 12.78 -12.72 9.91
N SER A 83 13.79 -13.54 10.20
CA SER A 83 14.48 -13.57 11.48
C SER A 83 15.98 -13.79 11.26
N THR A 84 16.82 -13.18 12.08
CA THR A 84 18.27 -13.40 12.04
C THR A 84 18.61 -14.72 12.71
N THR A 85 19.31 -15.60 12.00
CA THR A 85 19.86 -16.82 12.61
C THR A 85 21.11 -16.48 13.43
N PRO A 86 21.31 -17.09 14.61
CA PRO A 86 22.53 -16.90 15.39
C PRO A 86 23.77 -17.51 14.70
N PHE A 87 23.54 -18.44 13.78
CA PHE A 87 24.59 -18.98 12.90
C PHE A 87 24.63 -18.12 11.64
N ARG A 88 25.70 -17.33 11.51
CA ARG A 88 26.02 -16.50 10.36
C ARG A 88 27.32 -16.98 9.73
#